data_AF-A0A6V8MS78-F1
#
_entry.id   AF-A0A6V8MS78-F1
#
_cell.length_a   1.000
_cell.length_b   1.000
_cell.length_c   1.000
_cell.angle_alpha   90.00
_cell.angle_beta   90.00
_cell.angle_gamma   90.00
#
_symmetry.space_group_name_H-M   'P 1'
#
loop_
_entity.id
_entity.type
_entity.pdbx_description
1 polymer ?
#
loop_
_entity_poly.entity_id
_entity_poly.type
_entity_poly.pdbx_seq_one_letter_code
_entity_poly.pdbx_strand_id
1 'polypeptide(L)'
;MAEELEQYARYFREGTRVRVGIPLEGGGWFPEWGAVATLDDDLLLVDLSRDQLPEETRLETGQTLNVGLPEQEQALTCRAVLVQVDGVEHRLALRLIEEVYPFEPREYYRQDVYLPLDYRLPLSQIEADVRLRWLQRRREMEFAAQTPEPGEPEELEDSREEIRARLEKRKDTPPVAANISGGGLRINISQKLIVGQLIELSIYIPNVQHLVEIVGEVVEVRDLPGQARFSTAVRYRMIDEADRDRLIGYISAQQLLQLSQQTPRVLPSPEPRLSTFAWRLQIALAFILLVAFIGCQVKAIRQAKDRGEKWEVQRIFDEGFVEFLKRQR
;
A
#
# COMPACT_ATOMS: atom_id res chain seq x y z
N MET A 1 -10.34 -1.83 29.54
CA MET A 1 -11.10 -3.03 29.92
C MET A 1 -12.60 -2.86 29.71
N ALA A 2 -13.35 -2.05 30.47
CA ALA A 2 -14.81 -1.94 30.22
C ALA A 2 -15.17 -1.38 28.82
N GLU A 3 -14.49 -0.32 28.36
CA GLU A 3 -14.69 0.24 27.01
C GLU A 3 -14.24 -0.73 25.88
N GLU A 4 -13.23 -1.56 26.14
CA GLU A 4 -12.72 -2.59 25.20
C GLU A 4 -13.67 -3.78 25.06
N LEU A 5 -14.55 -4.02 26.04
CA LEU A 5 -15.58 -5.06 25.97
C LEU A 5 -16.86 -4.52 25.29
N GLU A 6 -17.21 -3.27 25.57
CA GLU A 6 -18.38 -2.62 24.97
C GLU A 6 -18.28 -2.47 23.44
N GLN A 7 -17.07 -2.39 22.87
CA GLN A 7 -16.91 -2.33 21.41
C GLN A 7 -17.45 -3.59 20.72
N TYR A 8 -17.32 -4.79 21.30
CA TYR A 8 -17.70 -6.03 20.64
C TYR A 8 -19.21 -6.10 20.38
N ALA A 9 -20.01 -5.62 21.33
CA ALA A 9 -21.47 -5.56 21.21
C ALA A 9 -21.94 -4.68 20.04
N ARG A 10 -21.11 -3.75 19.55
CA ARG A 10 -21.42 -2.94 18.36
C ARG A 10 -21.41 -3.78 17.08
N TYR A 11 -20.53 -4.77 17.02
CA TYR A 11 -20.23 -5.54 15.81
C TYR A 11 -20.81 -6.96 15.84
N PHE A 12 -20.74 -7.64 16.97
CA PHE A 12 -21.12 -9.06 17.13
C PHE A 12 -22.48 -9.19 17.83
N ARG A 13 -23.55 -8.83 17.12
CA ARG A 13 -24.92 -9.02 17.61
C ARG A 13 -25.40 -10.44 17.30
N GLU A 14 -26.32 -10.96 18.10
CA GLU A 14 -27.01 -12.21 17.81
C GLU A 14 -27.61 -12.19 16.39
N GLY A 15 -27.39 -13.28 15.66
CA GLY A 15 -27.78 -13.44 14.26
C GLY A 15 -26.84 -12.77 13.25
N THR A 16 -25.85 -11.98 13.68
CA THR A 16 -24.85 -11.41 12.76
C THR A 16 -24.07 -12.53 12.09
N ARG A 17 -24.00 -12.48 10.76
CA ARG A 17 -23.18 -13.41 9.99
C ARG A 17 -21.71 -13.07 10.16
N VAL A 18 -20.90 -14.06 10.52
CA VAL A 18 -19.46 -13.93 10.70
C VAL A 18 -18.72 -14.96 9.86
N ARG A 19 -17.46 -14.67 9.54
CA ARG A 19 -16.55 -15.59 8.85
C ARG A 19 -15.45 -16.01 9.81
N VAL A 20 -15.36 -17.28 10.15
CA VAL A 20 -14.30 -17.83 10.99
C VAL A 20 -13.20 -18.40 10.09
N GLY A 21 -11.96 -17.93 10.26
CA GLY A 21 -10.79 -18.48 9.59
C GLY A 21 -10.24 -19.67 10.35
N ILE A 22 -10.49 -20.88 9.87
CA ILE A 22 -10.07 -22.15 10.48
C ILE A 22 -8.74 -22.58 9.86
N PRO A 23 -7.66 -22.77 10.65
CA PRO A 23 -6.36 -23.18 10.12
C PRO A 23 -6.39 -24.63 9.59
N LEU A 24 -5.59 -24.86 8.54
CA LEU A 24 -5.41 -26.17 7.89
C LEU A 24 -4.04 -26.77 8.24
N GLU A 25 -3.94 -28.11 8.31
CA GLU A 25 -2.68 -28.80 8.66
C GLU A 25 -1.51 -28.49 7.71
N GLY A 26 -1.81 -28.27 6.42
CA GLY A 26 -0.81 -27.90 5.39
C GLY A 26 -0.43 -26.42 5.39
N GLY A 27 -0.91 -25.63 6.34
CA GLY A 27 -0.80 -24.18 6.35
C GLY A 27 -1.93 -23.48 5.58
N GLY A 28 -2.12 -22.19 5.88
CA GLY A 28 -3.25 -21.41 5.38
C GLY A 28 -4.50 -21.56 6.24
N TRP A 29 -5.62 -21.09 5.69
CA TRP A 29 -6.88 -20.93 6.42
C TRP A 29 -8.05 -21.28 5.52
N PHE A 30 -8.99 -22.06 6.05
CA PHE A 30 -10.29 -22.33 5.47
C PHE A 30 -11.32 -21.33 6.03
N PRO A 31 -11.92 -20.47 5.18
CA PRO A 31 -12.95 -19.53 5.62
C PRO A 31 -14.29 -20.26 5.77
N GLU A 32 -14.77 -20.40 7.00
CA GLU A 32 -16.10 -20.94 7.30
C GLU A 32 -17.07 -19.81 7.67
N TRP A 33 -18.33 -19.91 7.27
CA TRP A 33 -19.36 -18.96 7.66
C TRP A 33 -20.08 -19.45 8.90
N GLY A 34 -20.51 -18.53 9.76
CA GLY A 34 -21.36 -18.84 10.90
C GLY A 34 -22.27 -17.67 11.24
N ALA A 35 -23.13 -17.89 12.22
CA ALA A 35 -23.95 -16.87 12.84
C ALA A 35 -23.54 -16.73 14.30
N VAL A 36 -23.50 -15.49 14.79
CA VAL A 36 -23.34 -15.23 16.23
C VAL A 36 -24.58 -15.76 16.93
N ALA A 37 -24.41 -16.75 17.80
CA ALA A 37 -25.47 -17.25 18.66
C ALA A 37 -25.67 -16.29 19.84
N THR A 38 -24.60 -15.98 20.56
CA THR A 38 -24.63 -15.02 21.68
C THR A 38 -23.27 -14.35 21.84
N LEU A 39 -23.26 -13.19 22.48
CA LEU A 39 -22.07 -12.51 22.96
C LEU A 39 -22.27 -12.19 24.45
N ASP A 40 -21.32 -12.60 25.29
CA ASP A 40 -21.25 -12.27 26.71
C ASP A 40 -19.86 -11.70 27.03
N ASP A 41 -19.77 -10.38 27.23
CA ASP A 41 -18.52 -9.63 27.29
C ASP A 41 -17.58 -9.89 26.10
N ASP A 42 -16.54 -10.70 26.29
CA ASP A 42 -15.57 -11.11 25.26
C ASP A 42 -15.83 -12.53 24.72
N LEU A 43 -16.80 -13.25 25.28
CA LEU A 43 -17.11 -14.63 24.90
C LEU A 43 -18.18 -14.64 23.82
N LEU A 44 -17.75 -14.93 22.60
CA LEU A 44 -18.57 -15.05 21.41
C LEU A 44 -18.89 -16.53 21.15
N LEU A 45 -20.19 -16.87 21.11
CA LEU A 45 -20.66 -18.17 20.62
C LEU A 45 -21.04 -18.04 19.15
N VAL A 46 -20.48 -18.92 18.31
CA VAL A 46 -20.71 -18.92 16.87
C VAL A 46 -21.20 -20.30 16.43
N ASP A 47 -22.35 -20.34 15.77
CA ASP A 47 -22.89 -21.52 15.12
C ASP A 47 -22.37 -21.57 13.69
N LEU A 48 -21.58 -22.59 13.35
CA LEU A 48 -21.04 -22.76 12.00
C LEU A 48 -22.15 -23.17 11.02
N SER A 49 -22.04 -22.71 9.78
CA SER A 49 -23.06 -22.97 8.74
C SER A 49 -22.99 -24.39 8.17
N ARG A 50 -21.87 -25.10 8.39
CA ARG A 50 -21.64 -26.45 7.90
C ARG A 50 -21.59 -27.43 9.05
N ASP A 51 -22.23 -28.57 8.83
CA ASP A 51 -22.17 -29.72 9.74
C ASP A 51 -20.84 -30.48 9.64
N GLN A 52 -20.09 -30.28 8.55
CA GLN A 52 -18.80 -30.94 8.34
C GLN A 52 -17.77 -29.94 7.84
N LEU A 53 -16.67 -29.85 8.58
CA LEU A 53 -15.47 -29.14 8.18
C LEU A 53 -14.58 -30.07 7.33
N PRO A 54 -13.73 -29.51 6.44
CA PRO A 54 -12.74 -30.30 5.70
C PRO A 54 -11.89 -31.18 6.62
N GLU A 55 -11.50 -32.37 6.15
CA GLU A 55 -10.71 -33.33 6.93
C GLU A 55 -9.36 -32.75 7.39
N GLU A 56 -8.83 -31.77 6.65
CA GLU A 56 -7.56 -31.11 6.93
C GLU A 56 -7.68 -29.96 7.96
N THR A 57 -8.88 -29.71 8.51
CA THR A 57 -9.09 -28.69 9.53
C THR A 57 -8.66 -29.18 10.91
N ARG A 58 -7.97 -28.31 11.65
CA ARG A 58 -7.53 -28.62 13.02
C ARG A 58 -7.99 -27.52 13.95
N LEU A 59 -9.02 -27.82 14.74
CA LEU A 59 -9.55 -26.94 15.79
C LEU A 59 -9.09 -27.46 17.15
N GLU A 60 -8.19 -26.72 17.79
CA GLU A 60 -7.70 -27.05 19.12
C GLU A 60 -8.03 -25.93 20.12
N THR A 61 -8.55 -26.29 21.28
CA THR A 61 -8.73 -25.34 22.38
C THR A 61 -7.41 -24.63 22.68
N GLY A 62 -7.46 -23.29 22.76
CA GLY A 62 -6.31 -22.41 22.93
C GLY A 62 -5.77 -21.82 21.63
N GLN A 63 -6.23 -22.28 20.48
CA GLN A 63 -5.79 -21.77 19.18
C GLN A 63 -6.40 -20.41 18.85
N THR A 64 -5.63 -19.52 18.22
CA THR A 64 -6.12 -18.23 17.73
C THR A 64 -6.75 -18.39 16.35
N LEU A 65 -7.99 -17.90 16.22
CA LEU A 65 -8.78 -17.84 15.00
C LEU A 65 -9.06 -16.39 14.63
N ASN A 66 -9.29 -16.14 13.34
CA ASN A 66 -9.74 -14.83 12.87
C ASN A 66 -11.26 -14.85 12.68
N VAL A 67 -11.98 -13.90 13.29
CA VAL A 67 -13.41 -13.73 13.14
C VAL A 67 -13.66 -12.46 12.33
N GLY A 68 -14.07 -12.63 11.08
CA GLY A 68 -14.36 -11.57 10.13
C GLY A 68 -15.84 -11.21 10.09
N LEU A 69 -16.13 -9.93 9.90
CA LEU A 69 -17.48 -9.40 9.68
C LEU A 69 -17.61 -8.96 8.22
N PRO A 70 -18.64 -9.42 7.49
CA PRO A 70 -18.91 -8.99 6.14
C PRO A 70 -19.64 -7.63 6.17
N GLU A 71 -18.91 -6.53 6.34
CA GLU A 71 -19.48 -5.19 6.15
C GLU A 71 -19.41 -4.78 4.67
N GLN A 72 -20.37 -3.94 4.23
CA GLN A 72 -20.55 -3.60 2.80
C GLN A 72 -19.42 -2.77 2.20
N GLU A 73 -18.70 -2.00 3.01
CA GLU A 73 -17.63 -1.10 2.56
C GLU A 73 -16.23 -1.57 2.96
N GLN A 74 -16.07 -2.16 4.15
CA GLN A 74 -14.78 -2.65 4.64
C GLN A 74 -14.97 -3.91 5.46
N ALA A 75 -14.27 -5.00 5.10
CA ALA A 75 -14.28 -6.19 5.93
C ALA A 75 -13.60 -5.87 7.26
N LEU A 76 -14.28 -6.08 8.38
CA LEU A 76 -13.68 -5.97 9.71
C LEU A 76 -13.24 -7.35 10.19
N THR A 77 -12.22 -7.42 11.05
CA THR A 77 -11.84 -8.65 11.71
C THR A 77 -11.50 -8.39 13.17
N CYS A 78 -11.63 -9.44 13.96
CA CYS A 78 -11.15 -9.52 15.33
C CYS A 78 -10.42 -10.85 15.49
N ARG A 79 -9.40 -10.90 16.35
CA ARG A 79 -8.79 -12.16 16.75
C ARG A 79 -9.50 -12.73 17.96
N ALA A 80 -9.69 -14.04 17.93
CA ALA A 80 -10.32 -14.76 19.02
C ALA A 80 -9.55 -16.03 19.35
N VAL A 81 -9.55 -16.42 20.62
CA VAL A 81 -9.01 -17.71 21.06
C VAL A 81 -10.15 -18.70 21.16
N LEU A 82 -9.98 -19.88 20.56
CA LEU A 82 -10.93 -20.97 20.68
C LEU A 82 -10.93 -21.51 22.10
N VAL A 83 -12.03 -21.35 22.82
CA VAL A 83 -12.21 -21.84 24.20
C VAL A 83 -12.76 -23.26 24.17
N GLN A 84 -13.75 -23.52 23.32
CA GLN A 84 -14.40 -24.82 23.24
C GLN A 84 -15.01 -25.05 21.85
N VAL A 85 -15.03 -26.32 21.44
CA VAL A 85 -15.77 -26.79 20.26
C VAL A 85 -16.86 -27.73 20.76
N ASP A 86 -18.11 -27.44 20.42
CA ASP A 86 -19.20 -28.39 20.55
C ASP A 86 -19.35 -29.15 19.23
N GLY A 87 -19.01 -30.43 19.25
CA GLY A 87 -19.07 -31.30 18.07
C GLY A 87 -20.48 -31.70 17.65
N VAL A 88 -21.50 -31.51 18.50
CA VAL A 88 -22.88 -31.90 18.19
C VAL A 88 -23.66 -30.73 17.61
N GLU A 89 -23.46 -29.52 18.14
CA GLU A 89 -24.13 -28.30 17.67
C GLU A 89 -23.32 -27.49 16.66
N HIS A 90 -22.11 -27.95 16.29
CA HIS A 90 -21.15 -27.21 15.44
C HIS A 90 -20.90 -25.78 15.95
N ARG A 91 -20.94 -25.63 17.28
CA ARG A 91 -20.81 -24.35 17.97
C ARG A 91 -19.39 -24.16 18.45
N LEU A 92 -18.83 -23.00 18.15
CA LEU A 92 -17.54 -22.56 18.65
C LEU A 92 -17.75 -21.54 19.78
N ALA A 93 -17.08 -21.75 20.91
CA ALA A 93 -16.92 -20.73 21.94
C ALA A 93 -15.58 -20.03 21.73
N LEU A 94 -15.60 -18.74 21.43
CA LEU A 94 -14.45 -17.94 21.06
C LEU A 94 -14.30 -16.77 22.03
N ARG A 95 -13.13 -16.57 22.62
CA ARG A 95 -12.82 -15.38 23.42
C ARG A 95 -12.13 -14.33 22.58
N LEU A 96 -12.76 -13.17 22.38
CA LEU A 96 -12.23 -12.04 21.62
C LEU A 96 -11.07 -11.39 22.39
N ILE A 97 -9.91 -11.23 21.76
CA ILE A 97 -8.67 -10.80 22.44
C ILE A 97 -8.07 -9.49 21.92
N GLU A 98 -8.56 -8.96 20.80
CA GLU A 98 -8.06 -7.74 20.16
C GLU A 98 -9.24 -6.82 19.77
N GLU A 99 -8.98 -5.53 19.60
CA GLU A 99 -9.96 -4.60 19.05
C GLU A 99 -10.44 -5.04 17.66
N VAL A 100 -11.63 -4.60 17.26
CA VAL A 100 -12.13 -4.85 15.91
C VAL A 100 -11.44 -3.88 14.95
N TYR A 101 -10.68 -4.40 13.99
CA TYR A 101 -9.92 -3.60 13.03
C TYR A 101 -10.27 -3.93 11.57
N PRO A 102 -10.04 -3.00 10.63
CA PRO A 102 -10.17 -3.28 9.20
C PRO A 102 -9.26 -4.40 8.73
N PHE A 103 -9.85 -5.43 8.12
CA PHE A 103 -9.15 -6.56 7.54
C PHE A 103 -8.80 -6.30 6.07
N GLU A 104 -7.53 -6.02 5.81
CA GLU A 104 -6.98 -6.01 4.44
C GLU A 104 -6.13 -7.27 4.23
N PRO A 105 -6.70 -8.40 3.75
CA PRO A 105 -5.93 -9.63 3.50
C PRO A 105 -4.96 -9.52 2.33
N ARG A 106 -4.94 -8.37 1.65
CA ARG A 106 -4.25 -8.20 0.39
C ARG A 106 -2.85 -7.68 0.67
N GLU A 107 -1.86 -8.45 0.25
CA GLU A 107 -0.45 -8.03 0.27
C GLU A 107 -0.19 -6.81 -0.62
N TYR A 108 -1.06 -6.58 -1.62
CA TYR A 108 -0.95 -5.48 -2.57
C TYR A 108 -2.25 -4.69 -2.67
N TYR A 109 -2.11 -3.37 -2.66
CA TYR A 109 -3.20 -2.45 -2.99
C TYR A 109 -3.72 -2.68 -4.41
N ARG A 110 -5.01 -2.41 -4.62
CA ARG A 110 -5.69 -2.57 -5.91
C ARG A 110 -6.24 -1.24 -6.39
N GLN A 111 -6.06 -0.97 -7.66
CA GLN A 111 -6.53 0.27 -8.27
C GLN A 111 -7.26 -0.02 -9.58
N ASP A 112 -8.43 0.59 -9.76
CA ASP A 112 -9.10 0.63 -11.05
C ASP A 112 -8.37 1.62 -11.96
N VAL A 113 -7.93 1.13 -13.11
CA VAL A 113 -7.15 1.87 -14.10
C VAL A 113 -7.68 1.63 -15.50
N TYR A 114 -7.33 2.52 -16.41
CA TYR A 114 -7.62 2.41 -17.83
C TYR A 114 -6.30 2.54 -18.60
N LEU A 115 -5.72 1.41 -19.01
CA LEU A 115 -4.39 1.37 -19.61
C LEU A 115 -4.30 0.36 -20.76
N PRO A 116 -3.35 0.51 -21.70
CA PRO A 116 -3.13 -0.45 -22.77
C PRO A 116 -2.70 -1.80 -22.22
N LEU A 117 -3.53 -2.81 -22.47
CA LEU A 117 -3.33 -4.18 -22.01
C LEU A 117 -3.75 -5.14 -23.11
N ASP A 118 -2.83 -6.00 -23.50
CA ASP A 118 -3.08 -7.15 -24.38
C ASP A 118 -2.94 -8.44 -23.58
N TYR A 119 -3.71 -9.47 -23.95
CA TYR A 119 -3.56 -10.81 -23.41
C TYR A 119 -3.56 -11.85 -24.53
N ARG A 120 -2.79 -12.91 -24.34
CA ARG A 120 -2.67 -14.01 -25.30
C ARG A 120 -2.70 -15.34 -24.60
N LEU A 121 -3.32 -16.32 -25.25
CA LEU A 121 -3.26 -17.70 -24.81
C LEU A 121 -2.00 -18.36 -25.39
N PRO A 122 -1.07 -18.81 -24.54
CA PRO A 122 0.08 -19.56 -25.01
C PRO A 122 -0.37 -20.92 -25.58
N LEU A 123 0.25 -21.32 -26.70
CA LEU A 123 -0.02 -22.60 -27.37
C LEU A 123 0.23 -23.81 -26.46
N SER A 124 1.32 -23.77 -25.71
CA SER A 124 1.61 -24.72 -24.62
C SER A 124 1.15 -24.15 -23.28
N GLN A 125 0.45 -24.96 -22.50
CA GLN A 125 0.07 -24.68 -21.11
C GLN A 125 1.03 -25.33 -20.11
N ILE A 126 2.12 -25.94 -20.60
CA ILE A 126 3.18 -26.49 -19.75
C ILE A 126 4.01 -25.31 -19.23
N GLU A 127 4.08 -25.18 -17.90
CA GLU A 127 4.72 -24.04 -17.24
C GLU A 127 6.17 -23.80 -17.69
N ALA A 128 6.94 -24.88 -17.86
CA ALA A 128 8.33 -24.80 -18.32
C ALA A 128 8.46 -24.14 -19.71
N ASP A 129 7.59 -24.49 -20.66
CA ASP A 129 7.59 -23.93 -22.01
C ASP A 129 7.16 -22.46 -22.02
N VAL A 130 6.16 -22.13 -21.20
CA VAL A 130 5.70 -20.74 -21.03
C VAL A 130 6.81 -19.90 -20.40
N ARG A 131 7.50 -20.43 -19.39
CA ARG A 131 8.63 -19.76 -18.73
C ARG A 131 9.79 -19.50 -19.68
N LEU A 132 10.17 -20.48 -20.51
CA LEU A 132 11.23 -20.31 -21.50
C LEU A 132 10.90 -19.19 -22.50
N ARG A 133 9.66 -19.16 -23.02
CA ARG A 133 9.21 -18.09 -23.91
C ARG A 133 9.15 -16.72 -23.23
N TRP A 134 8.72 -16.67 -21.98
CA TRP A 134 8.75 -15.44 -21.19
C TRP A 134 10.18 -14.92 -20.99
N LEU A 135 11.11 -15.80 -20.61
CA LEU A 135 12.54 -15.46 -20.47
C LEU A 135 13.15 -14.99 -21.80
N GLN A 136 12.78 -15.61 -22.92
CA GLN A 136 13.24 -15.19 -24.25
C GLN A 136 12.75 -13.77 -24.58
N ARG A 137 11.45 -13.49 -24.43
CA ARG A 137 10.89 -12.15 -24.65
C ARG A 137 11.58 -11.10 -23.79
N ARG A 138 11.91 -11.44 -22.55
CA ARG A 138 12.68 -10.56 -21.66
C ARG A 138 14.06 -10.23 -22.20
N ARG A 139 14.82 -11.23 -22.63
CA ARG A 139 16.14 -11.00 -23.24
C ARG A 139 16.03 -10.14 -24.49
N GLU A 140 15.00 -10.33 -25.30
CA GLU A 140 14.74 -9.49 -26.48
C GLU A 140 14.48 -8.03 -26.08
N MET A 141 13.67 -7.78 -25.05
CA MET A 141 13.43 -6.43 -24.53
C MET A 141 14.69 -5.79 -23.95
N GLU A 142 15.47 -6.55 -23.17
CA GLU A 142 16.74 -6.10 -22.59
C GLU A 142 17.76 -5.78 -23.68
N PHE A 143 17.87 -6.63 -24.70
CA PHE A 143 18.74 -6.41 -25.86
C PHE A 143 18.32 -5.16 -26.65
N ALA A 144 17.02 -4.98 -26.88
CA ALA A 144 16.49 -3.79 -27.56
C ALA A 144 16.71 -2.49 -26.76
N ALA A 145 16.73 -2.57 -25.43
CA ALA A 145 16.96 -1.41 -24.56
C ALA A 145 18.44 -0.98 -24.47
N GLN A 146 19.38 -1.80 -24.92
CA GLN A 146 20.81 -1.46 -24.91
C GLN A 146 21.13 -0.34 -25.90
N THR A 147 22.04 0.55 -25.49
CA THR A 147 22.64 1.55 -26.37
C THR A 147 23.69 0.87 -27.26
N PRO A 148 23.69 1.12 -28.59
CA PRO A 148 24.72 0.59 -29.47
C PRO A 148 26.13 1.02 -29.02
N GLU A 149 27.08 0.09 -29.06
CA GLU A 149 28.48 0.41 -28.75
C GLU A 149 29.23 0.91 -30.00
N PRO A 150 30.18 1.85 -29.85
CA PRO A 150 30.98 2.30 -30.98
C PRO A 150 31.76 1.15 -31.63
N GLY A 151 31.50 0.88 -32.92
CA GLY A 151 32.17 -0.18 -33.68
C GLY A 151 31.46 -1.54 -33.65
N GLU A 152 30.24 -1.60 -33.12
CA GLU A 152 29.38 -2.78 -33.20
C GLU A 152 28.96 -3.07 -34.66
N PRO A 153 28.81 -4.34 -35.06
CA PRO A 153 28.28 -4.70 -36.38
C PRO A 153 26.89 -4.14 -36.65
N GLU A 154 26.67 -3.61 -37.86
CA GLU A 154 25.39 -3.05 -38.34
C GLU A 154 24.23 -4.07 -38.21
N GLU A 155 24.49 -5.36 -38.43
CA GLU A 155 23.49 -6.44 -38.29
C GLU A 155 22.87 -6.53 -36.88
N LEU A 156 23.64 -6.20 -35.83
CA LEU A 156 23.14 -6.19 -34.46
C LEU A 156 22.28 -4.95 -34.19
N GLU A 157 22.63 -3.81 -34.80
CA GLU A 157 21.81 -2.60 -34.74
C GLU A 157 20.47 -2.82 -35.43
N ASP A 158 20.48 -3.34 -36.65
CA ASP A 158 19.27 -3.71 -37.41
C ASP A 158 18.37 -4.67 -36.59
N SER A 159 18.97 -5.67 -35.96
CA SER A 159 18.24 -6.62 -35.11
C SER A 159 17.58 -5.94 -33.90
N ARG A 160 18.26 -4.98 -33.25
CA ARG A 160 17.68 -4.20 -32.15
C ARG A 160 16.55 -3.31 -32.64
N GLU A 161 16.72 -2.64 -33.78
CA GLU A 161 15.69 -1.79 -34.37
C GLU A 161 14.43 -2.57 -34.75
N GLU A 162 14.58 -3.77 -35.33
CA GLU A 162 13.46 -4.65 -35.64
C GLU A 162 12.67 -5.02 -34.37
N ILE A 163 13.38 -5.37 -33.30
CA ILE A 163 12.74 -5.70 -32.01
C ILE A 163 12.05 -4.47 -31.43
N ARG A 164 12.68 -3.28 -31.45
CA ARG A 164 12.06 -2.03 -30.99
C ARG A 164 10.79 -1.73 -31.77
N ALA A 165 10.81 -1.80 -33.09
CA ALA A 165 9.65 -1.55 -33.93
C ALA A 165 8.48 -2.50 -33.59
N ARG A 166 8.79 -3.78 -33.33
CA ARG A 166 7.79 -4.77 -32.90
C ARG A 166 7.21 -4.46 -31.51
N LEU A 167 8.02 -3.94 -30.58
CA LEU A 167 7.59 -3.54 -29.23
C LEU A 167 6.76 -2.24 -29.27
N GLU A 168 7.15 -1.25 -30.08
CA GLU A 168 6.37 -0.01 -30.28
C GLU A 168 4.96 -0.32 -30.76
N LYS A 169 4.81 -1.24 -31.72
CA LYS A 169 3.50 -1.69 -32.20
C LYS A 169 2.59 -2.25 -31.10
N ARG A 170 3.16 -2.78 -30.00
CA ARG A 170 2.35 -3.26 -28.87
C ARG A 170 1.84 -2.12 -27.99
N LYS A 171 2.48 -0.95 -28.00
CA LYS A 171 2.02 0.24 -27.27
C LYS A 171 0.69 0.78 -27.82
N ASP A 172 0.43 0.54 -29.11
CA ASP A 172 -0.81 0.94 -29.79
C ASP A 172 -2.03 0.07 -29.41
N THR A 173 -1.87 -0.87 -28.47
CA THR A 173 -2.98 -1.66 -27.97
C THR A 173 -4.05 -0.75 -27.36
N PRO A 174 -5.34 -0.96 -27.66
CA PRO A 174 -6.39 -0.13 -27.08
C PRO A 174 -6.41 -0.27 -25.55
N PRO A 175 -6.65 0.83 -24.81
CA PRO A 175 -6.75 0.76 -23.36
C PRO A 175 -7.99 -0.01 -22.91
N VAL A 176 -7.82 -0.79 -21.85
CA VAL A 176 -8.85 -1.63 -21.23
C VAL A 176 -9.01 -1.24 -19.77
N ALA A 177 -10.26 -1.26 -19.28
CA ALA A 177 -10.54 -1.08 -17.86
C ALA A 177 -10.11 -2.33 -17.10
N ALA A 178 -9.20 -2.15 -16.15
CA ALA A 178 -8.62 -3.22 -15.36
C ALA A 178 -8.52 -2.81 -13.89
N ASN A 179 -8.76 -3.75 -12.98
CA ASN A 179 -8.40 -3.61 -11.58
C ASN A 179 -7.05 -4.29 -11.37
N ILE A 180 -5.98 -3.53 -11.09
CA ILE A 180 -4.61 -4.05 -11.04
C ILE A 180 -4.04 -3.98 -9.62
N SER A 181 -3.14 -4.90 -9.28
CA SER A 181 -2.28 -4.88 -8.09
C SER A 181 -0.87 -5.32 -8.44
N GLY A 182 0.04 -5.31 -7.45
CA GLY A 182 1.38 -5.92 -7.58
C GLY A 182 1.38 -7.45 -7.69
N GLY A 183 0.26 -8.12 -7.40
CA GLY A 183 0.16 -9.59 -7.40
C GLY A 183 -0.80 -10.18 -8.45
N GLY A 184 -1.56 -9.35 -9.14
CA GLY A 184 -2.55 -9.81 -10.12
C GLY A 184 -3.36 -8.69 -10.73
N LEU A 185 -4.30 -9.06 -11.59
CA LEU A 185 -5.27 -8.14 -12.17
C LEU A 185 -6.63 -8.79 -12.38
N ARG A 186 -7.64 -7.96 -12.59
CA ARG A 186 -8.96 -8.37 -13.06
C ARG A 186 -9.36 -7.54 -14.26
N ILE A 187 -9.79 -8.23 -15.31
CA ILE A 187 -10.22 -7.65 -16.59
C ILE A 187 -11.53 -8.26 -17.05
N ASN A 188 -12.33 -7.48 -17.76
CA ASN A 188 -13.57 -7.94 -18.37
C ASN A 188 -13.32 -8.24 -19.85
N ILE A 189 -13.39 -9.51 -20.23
CA ILE A 189 -13.07 -10.00 -21.58
C ILE A 189 -14.24 -10.75 -22.19
N SER A 190 -14.34 -10.81 -23.52
CA SER A 190 -15.43 -11.51 -24.23
C SER A 190 -15.23 -13.03 -24.32
N GLN A 191 -14.02 -13.51 -24.06
CA GLN A 191 -13.68 -14.93 -24.10
C GLN A 191 -13.75 -15.53 -22.69
N LYS A 192 -14.47 -16.66 -22.54
CA LYS A 192 -14.46 -17.42 -21.28
C LYS A 192 -13.15 -18.20 -21.19
N LEU A 193 -12.34 -17.89 -20.17
CA LEU A 193 -11.11 -18.62 -19.87
C LEU A 193 -11.36 -19.72 -18.83
N ILE A 194 -10.39 -20.60 -18.66
CA ILE A 194 -10.47 -21.73 -17.72
C ILE A 194 -9.62 -21.39 -16.49
N VAL A 195 -10.15 -21.65 -15.29
CA VAL A 195 -9.38 -21.50 -14.04
C VAL A 195 -8.18 -22.46 -14.05
N GLY A 196 -7.01 -21.97 -13.65
CA GLY A 196 -5.72 -22.65 -13.73
C GLY A 196 -4.99 -22.45 -15.06
N GLN A 197 -5.62 -21.84 -16.07
CA GLN A 197 -5.00 -21.60 -17.37
C GLN A 197 -3.93 -20.50 -17.28
N LEU A 198 -2.78 -20.73 -17.91
CA LEU A 198 -1.73 -19.73 -18.07
C LEU A 198 -2.04 -18.81 -19.24
N ILE A 199 -1.85 -17.51 -19.02
CA ILE A 199 -2.01 -16.46 -20.01
C ILE A 199 -0.78 -15.55 -20.04
N GLU A 200 -0.46 -15.04 -21.22
CA GLU A 200 0.59 -14.05 -21.40
C GLU A 200 -0.05 -12.66 -21.45
N LEU A 201 0.47 -11.73 -20.66
CA LEU A 201 -0.04 -10.37 -20.53
C LEU A 201 1.05 -9.38 -20.97
N SER A 202 0.64 -8.36 -21.71
CA SER A 202 1.47 -7.23 -22.11
C SER A 202 0.80 -5.96 -21.63
N ILE A 203 1.40 -5.27 -20.65
CA ILE A 203 0.85 -4.06 -20.02
C ILE A 203 1.77 -2.90 -20.33
N TYR A 204 1.26 -1.86 -20.99
CA TYR A 204 2.02 -0.63 -21.19
C TYR A 204 1.72 0.36 -20.07
N ILE A 205 2.75 0.83 -19.38
CA ILE A 205 2.65 1.82 -18.31
C ILE A 205 2.95 3.21 -18.89
N PRO A 206 1.96 4.11 -19.02
CA PRO A 206 2.14 5.36 -19.75
C PRO A 206 3.17 6.31 -19.12
N ASN A 207 3.21 6.43 -17.79
CA ASN A 207 4.05 7.43 -17.10
C ASN A 207 5.54 7.17 -17.27
N VAL A 208 5.94 5.91 -17.32
CA VAL A 208 7.35 5.49 -17.50
C VAL A 208 7.63 5.00 -18.92
N GLN A 209 6.62 5.06 -19.80
CA GLN A 209 6.66 4.58 -21.17
C GLN A 209 7.23 3.17 -21.33
N HIS A 210 6.91 2.28 -20.38
CA HIS A 210 7.52 0.97 -20.24
C HIS A 210 6.51 -0.14 -20.53
N LEU A 211 6.91 -1.14 -21.30
CA LEU A 211 6.11 -2.33 -21.55
C LEU A 211 6.51 -3.42 -20.55
N VAL A 212 5.53 -3.93 -19.81
CA VAL A 212 5.68 -5.00 -18.82
C VAL A 212 5.09 -6.29 -19.39
N GLU A 213 5.91 -7.34 -19.44
CA GLU A 213 5.51 -8.67 -19.92
C GLU A 213 5.36 -9.64 -18.74
N ILE A 214 4.16 -10.18 -18.56
CA ILE A 214 3.78 -11.00 -17.40
C ILE A 214 3.23 -12.34 -17.89
N VAL A 215 3.50 -13.41 -17.14
CA VAL A 215 2.71 -14.64 -17.23
C VAL A 215 1.79 -14.70 -16.04
N GLY A 216 0.50 -14.75 -16.31
CA GLY A 216 -0.56 -14.86 -15.32
C GLY A 216 -1.21 -16.25 -15.33
N GLU A 217 -1.78 -16.64 -14.21
CA GLU A 217 -2.68 -17.79 -14.10
C GLU A 217 -4.09 -17.29 -13.77
N VAL A 218 -5.08 -17.78 -14.51
CA VAL A 218 -6.49 -17.48 -14.24
C VAL A 218 -6.89 -18.12 -12.92
N VAL A 219 -7.29 -17.32 -11.94
CA VAL A 219 -7.71 -17.81 -10.61
C VAL A 219 -9.22 -17.80 -10.41
N GLU A 220 -9.94 -16.96 -11.16
CA GLU A 220 -11.39 -16.86 -11.06
C GLU A 220 -11.98 -16.35 -12.38
N VAL A 221 -13.11 -16.91 -12.80
CA VAL A 221 -13.89 -16.41 -13.93
C VAL A 221 -15.35 -16.31 -13.51
N ARG A 222 -15.92 -15.10 -13.58
CA ARG A 222 -17.33 -14.83 -13.28
C ARG A 222 -18.07 -14.36 -14.53
N ASP A 223 -19.24 -14.91 -14.76
CA ASP A 223 -20.14 -14.45 -15.82
C ASP A 223 -20.72 -13.07 -15.42
N LEU A 224 -20.68 -12.09 -16.32
CA LEU A 224 -21.27 -10.77 -16.06
C LEU A 224 -22.73 -10.75 -16.53
N PRO A 225 -23.69 -10.33 -15.69
CA PRO A 225 -25.09 -10.30 -16.05
C PRO A 225 -25.36 -9.33 -17.21
N GLY A 226 -26.08 -9.80 -18.22
CA GLY A 226 -26.55 -8.97 -19.34
C GLY A 226 -25.51 -8.67 -20.44
N GLN A 227 -24.30 -9.22 -20.36
CA GLN A 227 -23.29 -9.09 -21.41
C GLN A 227 -22.61 -10.43 -21.69
N ALA A 228 -22.26 -10.71 -22.95
CA ALA A 228 -21.39 -11.84 -23.31
C ALA A 228 -19.93 -11.54 -22.93
N ARG A 229 -19.69 -11.18 -21.67
CA ARG A 229 -18.38 -10.84 -21.10
C ARG A 229 -18.18 -11.57 -19.77
N PHE A 230 -16.93 -11.84 -19.47
CA PHE A 230 -16.48 -12.58 -18.31
C PHE A 230 -15.52 -11.70 -17.52
N SER A 231 -15.79 -11.55 -16.23
CA SER A 231 -14.84 -10.95 -15.30
C SER A 231 -13.80 -12.00 -14.92
N THR A 232 -12.58 -11.82 -15.42
CA THR A 232 -11.48 -12.77 -15.27
C THR A 232 -10.46 -12.19 -14.29
N ALA A 233 -10.20 -12.90 -13.20
CA ALA A 233 -9.13 -12.59 -12.26
C ALA A 233 -7.90 -13.45 -12.55
N VAL A 234 -6.75 -12.80 -12.55
CA VAL A 234 -5.46 -13.38 -12.94
C VAL A 234 -4.46 -13.08 -11.85
N ARG A 235 -3.74 -14.12 -11.39
CA ARG A 235 -2.61 -13.99 -10.47
C ARG A 235 -1.31 -14.01 -11.25
N TYR A 236 -0.37 -13.14 -10.93
CA TYR A 236 0.94 -13.14 -11.58
C TYR A 236 1.76 -14.35 -11.14
N ARG A 237 2.19 -15.18 -12.09
CA ARG A 237 3.09 -16.31 -11.88
C ARG A 237 4.53 -15.94 -12.21
N MET A 238 4.74 -15.17 -13.27
CA MET A 238 6.07 -14.73 -13.70
C MET A 238 6.01 -13.25 -14.06
N ILE A 239 6.77 -12.44 -13.32
CA ILE A 239 6.95 -11.01 -13.54
C ILE A 239 8.39 -10.68 -13.10
N ASP A 240 9.05 -9.76 -13.81
CA ASP A 240 10.34 -9.25 -13.35
C ASP A 240 10.14 -8.40 -12.10
N GLU A 241 11.07 -8.44 -11.15
CA GLU A 241 10.89 -7.69 -9.91
C GLU A 241 10.97 -6.17 -10.15
N ALA A 242 11.84 -5.71 -11.06
CA ALA A 242 11.88 -4.29 -11.40
C ALA A 242 10.62 -3.84 -12.14
N ASP A 243 10.01 -4.73 -12.96
CA ASP A 243 8.72 -4.44 -13.58
C ASP A 243 7.56 -4.45 -12.58
N ARG A 244 7.60 -5.36 -11.59
CA ARG A 244 6.64 -5.37 -10.47
C ARG A 244 6.70 -4.07 -9.69
N ASP A 245 7.90 -3.60 -9.36
CA ASP A 245 8.12 -2.33 -8.66
C ASP A 245 7.61 -1.13 -9.48
N ARG A 246 7.85 -1.11 -10.80
CA ARG A 246 7.30 -0.07 -11.69
C ARG A 246 5.78 -0.09 -11.71
N LEU A 247 5.17 -1.28 -11.77
CA LEU A 247 3.71 -1.44 -11.73
C LEU A 247 3.13 -0.94 -10.40
N ILE A 248 3.75 -1.33 -9.27
CA ILE A 248 3.35 -0.86 -7.93
C ILE A 248 3.50 0.66 -7.83
N GLY A 249 4.62 1.22 -8.30
CA GLY A 249 4.85 2.67 -8.33
C GLY A 249 3.78 3.41 -9.15
N TYR A 250 3.40 2.86 -10.30
CA TYR A 250 2.30 3.40 -11.11
C TYR A 250 0.96 3.36 -10.36
N ILE A 251 0.63 2.24 -9.72
CA ILE A 251 -0.61 2.08 -8.93
C ILE A 251 -0.68 3.13 -7.83
N SER A 252 0.39 3.27 -7.05
CA SER A 252 0.48 4.25 -5.95
C SER A 252 0.33 5.68 -6.47
N ALA A 253 0.94 6.00 -7.62
CA ALA A 253 0.80 7.31 -8.23
C ALA A 253 -0.65 7.61 -8.67
N GLN A 254 -1.34 6.63 -9.26
CA GLN A 254 -2.77 6.78 -9.63
C GLN A 254 -3.66 6.98 -8.40
N GLN A 255 -3.39 6.25 -7.31
CA GLN A 255 -4.13 6.40 -6.06
C GLN A 255 -3.95 7.81 -5.46
N LEU A 256 -2.72 8.31 -5.40
CA LEU A 256 -2.44 9.67 -4.91
C LEU A 256 -3.13 10.73 -5.77
N LEU A 257 -3.16 10.54 -7.09
CA LEU A 257 -3.89 11.43 -8.00
C LEU A 257 -5.39 11.43 -7.69
N GLN A 258 -6.02 10.28 -7.48
CA GLN A 258 -7.43 10.20 -7.12
C GLN A 258 -7.72 10.88 -5.77
N LEU A 259 -6.92 10.62 -4.74
CA LEU A 259 -7.06 11.26 -3.43
C LEU A 259 -6.93 12.78 -3.53
N SER A 260 -5.98 13.28 -4.33
CA SER A 260 -5.79 14.72 -4.54
C SER A 260 -6.98 15.40 -5.19
N GLN A 261 -7.75 14.67 -6.01
CA GLN A 261 -8.96 15.18 -6.66
C GLN A 261 -10.18 15.17 -5.72
N GLN A 262 -10.19 14.27 -4.74
CA GLN A 262 -11.29 14.13 -3.78
C GLN A 262 -11.19 15.09 -2.58
N THR A 263 -9.99 15.60 -2.26
CA THR A 263 -9.84 16.64 -1.24
C THR A 263 -10.40 17.96 -1.77
N PRO A 264 -11.49 18.52 -1.23
CA PRO A 264 -11.96 19.84 -1.64
C PRO A 264 -10.82 20.83 -1.38
N ARG A 265 -10.40 21.55 -2.44
CA ARG A 265 -9.54 22.73 -2.28
C ARG A 265 -10.31 23.72 -1.41
N VAL A 266 -10.05 23.72 -0.11
CA VAL A 266 -10.36 24.84 0.76
C VAL A 266 -9.48 25.98 0.25
N LEU A 267 -10.03 26.81 -0.63
CA LEU A 267 -9.41 28.09 -0.94
C LEU A 267 -9.20 28.79 0.42
N PRO A 268 -7.97 29.24 0.75
CA PRO A 268 -7.79 30.04 1.95
C PRO A 268 -8.79 31.18 1.85
N SER A 269 -9.70 31.26 2.83
CA SER A 269 -10.61 32.39 2.96
C SER A 269 -9.75 33.65 2.86
N PRO A 270 -10.08 34.62 1.99
CA PRO A 270 -9.28 35.82 1.85
C PRO A 270 -9.05 36.39 3.25
N GLU A 271 -7.78 36.54 3.63
CA GLU A 271 -7.42 37.03 4.95
C GLU A 271 -8.24 38.29 5.24
N PRO A 272 -8.85 38.43 6.43
CA PRO A 272 -9.61 39.62 6.76
C PRO A 272 -8.66 40.81 6.59
N ARG A 273 -8.98 41.69 5.63
CA ARG A 273 -8.19 42.89 5.36
C ARG A 273 -8.18 43.73 6.63
N LEU A 274 -7.13 43.58 7.44
CA LEU A 274 -6.92 44.43 8.60
C LEU A 274 -6.85 45.87 8.11
N SER A 275 -7.70 46.72 8.70
CA SER A 275 -7.75 48.15 8.41
C SER A 275 -6.33 48.73 8.38
N THR A 276 -6.01 49.50 7.34
CA THR A 276 -4.69 50.13 7.13
C THR A 276 -4.20 50.92 8.34
N PHE A 277 -5.12 51.35 9.20
CA PHE A 277 -4.83 51.99 10.48
C PHE A 277 -4.25 51.03 11.53
N ALA A 278 -4.80 49.82 11.66
CA ALA A 278 -4.34 48.82 12.62
C ALA A 278 -2.92 48.34 12.31
N TRP A 279 -2.61 48.15 11.02
CA TRP A 279 -1.26 47.76 10.58
C TRP A 279 -0.22 48.86 10.86
N ARG A 280 -0.56 50.13 10.61
CA ARG A 280 0.31 51.28 10.95
C ARG A 280 0.55 51.39 12.45
N LEU A 281 -0.46 51.15 13.27
CA LEU A 281 -0.33 51.17 14.73
C LEU A 281 0.57 50.04 15.23
N GLN A 282 0.42 48.83 14.69
CA GLN A 282 1.28 47.69 15.04
C GLN A 282 2.75 47.94 14.70
N ILE A 283 3.03 48.51 13.52
CA ILE A 283 4.40 48.86 13.12
C ILE A 283 5.00 49.94 14.03
N ALA A 284 4.22 50.97 14.36
CA ALA A 284 4.67 52.02 15.28
C ALA A 284 5.02 51.45 16.66
N LEU A 285 4.18 50.53 17.18
CA LEU A 285 4.40 49.90 18.48
C LEU A 285 5.64 48.99 18.48
N ALA A 286 5.84 48.20 17.41
CA ALA A 286 7.03 47.39 17.24
C ALA A 286 8.31 48.24 17.18
N PHE A 287 8.26 49.38 16.49
CA PHE A 287 9.40 50.30 16.41
C PHE A 287 9.74 50.92 17.76
N ILE A 288 8.74 51.32 18.53
CA ILE A 288 8.94 51.86 19.89
C ILE A 288 9.60 50.81 20.80
N LEU A 289 9.13 49.55 20.75
CA LEU A 289 9.72 48.45 21.52
C LEU A 289 11.17 48.19 21.12
N LEU A 290 11.49 48.23 19.82
CA LEU A 290 12.85 48.07 19.32
C LEU A 290 13.78 49.17 19.84
N VAL A 291 13.36 50.44 19.77
CA VAL A 291 14.15 51.58 20.25
C VAL A 291 14.36 51.49 21.77
N ALA A 292 13.33 51.12 22.52
CA ALA A 292 13.43 50.91 23.96
C ALA A 292 14.43 49.78 24.30
N PHE A 293 14.38 48.67 23.57
CA PHE A 293 15.31 47.55 23.75
C PHE A 293 16.76 47.96 23.48
N ILE A 294 17.01 48.66 22.36
CA ILE A 294 18.34 49.17 22.03
C ILE A 294 18.83 50.15 23.11
N GLY A 295 17.97 51.05 23.58
CA GLY A 295 18.29 51.98 24.66
C GLY A 295 18.69 51.25 25.96
N CYS A 296 17.96 50.19 26.33
CA CYS A 296 18.28 49.34 27.47
C CYS A 296 19.65 48.66 27.31
N GLN A 297 19.95 48.10 26.14
CA GLN A 297 21.23 47.45 25.87
C GLN A 297 22.40 48.45 25.96
N VAL A 298 22.26 49.63 25.36
CA VAL A 298 23.30 50.68 25.43
C VAL A 298 23.53 51.14 26.87
N LYS A 299 22.46 51.29 27.66
CA LYS A 299 22.58 51.63 29.08
C LYS A 299 23.28 50.53 29.87
N ALA A 300 22.92 49.26 29.64
CA ALA A 300 23.57 48.12 30.28
C ALA A 300 25.07 48.07 29.95
N ILE A 301 25.45 48.27 28.69
CA ILE A 301 26.86 48.30 28.25
C ILE A 301 27.63 49.44 28.90
N ARG A 302 27.05 50.66 28.98
CA ARG A 302 27.70 51.78 29.68
C ARG A 302 27.90 51.48 31.16
N GLN A 303 26.89 50.92 31.81
CA GLN A 303 26.95 50.62 33.24
C GLN A 303 27.95 49.50 33.56
N ALA A 304 28.08 48.49 32.69
CA ALA A 304 29.12 47.47 32.78
C ALA A 304 30.53 48.06 32.59
N LYS A 305 30.68 48.99 31.65
CA LYS A 305 31.94 49.72 31.42
C LYS A 305 32.34 50.58 32.63
N ASP A 306 31.40 51.30 33.24
CA ASP A 306 31.66 52.15 34.42
C ASP A 306 31.98 51.32 35.68
N ARG A 307 31.51 50.07 35.76
CA ARG A 307 31.85 49.14 36.84
C ARG A 307 33.23 48.50 36.70
N GLY A 308 33.95 48.76 35.61
CA GLY A 308 35.31 48.25 35.40
C GLY A 308 35.40 46.74 35.24
N GLU A 309 34.29 46.07 34.88
CA GLU A 309 34.28 44.64 34.59
C GLU A 309 35.09 44.39 33.31
N LYS A 310 36.32 43.87 33.47
CA LYS A 310 37.13 43.41 32.33
C LYS A 310 36.37 42.27 31.64
N TRP A 311 36.13 42.43 30.35
CA TRP A 311 35.39 41.47 29.54
C TRP A 311 35.98 40.07 29.65
N GLU A 312 35.12 39.08 29.78
CA GLU A 312 35.46 37.65 29.97
C GLU A 312 36.49 37.14 28.96
N VAL A 313 36.43 37.65 27.72
CA VAL A 313 37.39 37.35 26.64
C VAL A 313 38.81 37.80 27.00
N GLN A 314 38.96 38.97 27.63
CA GLN A 314 40.26 39.49 28.05
C GLN A 314 40.80 38.70 29.25
N ARG A 315 39.93 38.21 30.14
CA ARG A 315 40.33 37.32 31.24
C ARG A 315 40.83 35.97 30.73
N ILE A 316 40.12 35.36 29.78
CA ILE A 316 40.51 34.09 29.15
C ILE A 316 41.83 34.25 28.40
N PHE A 317 42.05 35.38 27.72
CA PHE A 317 43.29 35.65 27.00
C PHE A 317 44.48 35.84 27.95
N ASP A 318 44.31 36.58 29.04
CA ASP A 318 45.35 36.78 30.06
C ASP A 318 45.70 35.46 30.77
N GLU A 319 44.70 34.63 31.11
CA GLU A 319 44.92 33.29 31.69
C GLU A 319 45.66 32.37 30.73
N GLY A 320 45.24 32.31 29.46
CA GLY A 320 45.93 31.51 28.44
C GLY A 320 47.36 31.99 28.17
N PHE A 321 47.62 33.30 28.23
CA PHE A 321 48.96 33.86 28.04
C PHE A 321 49.90 33.53 29.20
N VAL A 322 49.42 33.59 30.44
CA VAL A 322 50.19 33.19 31.63
C VAL A 322 50.50 31.69 31.61
N GLU A 323 49.56 30.86 31.16
CA GLU A 323 49.75 29.42 31.05
C GLU A 323 50.78 29.04 29.96
N PHE A 324 50.77 29.78 28.84
CA PHE A 324 51.78 29.64 27.79
C PHE A 324 53.20 29.97 28.29
N LEU A 325 53.37 31.09 29.02
CA LEU A 325 54.67 31.48 29.58
C LEU A 325 55.21 30.50 30.63
N LYS A 326 54.33 29.81 31.37
CA LYS A 326 54.73 28.75 32.31
C LYS A 326 55.23 27.48 31.62
N ARG A 327 54.81 27.20 30.38
CA ARG A 327 55.27 26.02 29.62
C ARG A 327 56.61 26.21 28.89
N GLN A 328 57.13 27.44 28.81
CA GLN A 328 58.42 27.76 28.18
C GLN A 328 59.58 27.97 29.16
N ARG A 329 59.37 27.79 30.47
CA ARG A 329 60.41 27.64 31.49
C ARG A 329 60.45 26.20 31.96
#